data_AF-A0A419K3V6-F1
#
_entry.id   AF-A0A419K3V6-F1
#
_cell.length_a   1.000
_cell.length_b   1.000
_cell.length_c   1.000
_cell.angle_alpha   90.00
_cell.angle_beta   90.00
_cell.angle_gamma   90.00
#
_symmetry.space_group_name_H-M   'P 1'
#
loop_
_entity.id
_entity.type
_entity.pdbx_description
1 polymer ?
#
loop_
_entity_poly.entity_id
_entity_poly.type
_entity_poly.pdbx_seq_one_letter_code
_entity_poly.pdbx_strand_id
1 'polypeptide(L)'
;MYGNYRDTPAIAIYARGTPIENELFIGNIIVRSVYHGVRLWATEEGGSRIKNVTFINNVIYGAKKSGIILEGKTKSITNVLVKNCIIANNGEYGIYGKVTSIYNDVWNNGKGNYGGGAKPGVGDISVDPLFADPAHGDFHLKSEAGRWDPNQKRWVKVTSPCIDAGDPSSDFSKEPEPNGGRINMGAYGNTEEASKSLKE
;
A
#
# COMPACT_ATOMS: atom_id res chain seq x y z
N MET A 1 -16.65 -27.36 1.40
CA MET A 1 -17.80 -26.57 0.90
C MET A 1 -17.24 -25.42 0.08
N TYR A 2 -17.76 -25.29 -1.15
CA TYR A 2 -17.37 -24.33 -2.17
C TYR A 2 -17.45 -22.89 -1.66
N GLY A 3 -16.29 -22.24 -1.50
CA GLY A 3 -16.25 -20.80 -1.32
C GLY A 3 -16.64 -20.15 -2.63
N ASN A 4 -17.77 -19.44 -2.66
CA ASN A 4 -18.08 -18.54 -3.75
C ASN A 4 -16.87 -17.62 -3.96
N TYR A 5 -16.27 -17.64 -5.16
CA TYR A 5 -15.16 -16.78 -5.58
C TYR A 5 -15.45 -15.27 -5.49
N ARG A 6 -16.61 -14.86 -4.96
CA ARG A 6 -17.04 -13.47 -4.80
C ARG A 6 -16.45 -12.77 -3.56
N ASP A 7 -15.92 -13.52 -2.59
CA ASP A 7 -15.39 -12.96 -1.33
C ASP A 7 -13.87 -13.20 -1.15
N THR A 8 -13.16 -13.50 -2.23
CA THR A 8 -11.70 -13.74 -2.16
C THR A 8 -10.96 -12.40 -2.30
N PRO A 9 -10.07 -12.03 -1.35
CA PRO A 9 -9.19 -10.86 -1.51
C PRO A 9 -8.17 -11.10 -2.63
N ALA A 10 -7.46 -10.06 -3.07
CA ALA A 10 -6.37 -10.24 -4.03
C ALA A 10 -5.20 -11.01 -3.42
N ILE A 11 -4.89 -10.78 -2.14
CA ILE A 11 -3.95 -11.59 -1.34
C ILE A 11 -4.64 -12.06 -0.06
N ALA A 12 -4.55 -13.36 0.22
CA ALA A 12 -5.03 -13.98 1.45
C ALA A 12 -3.89 -14.64 2.22
N ILE A 13 -3.69 -14.23 3.48
CA ILE A 13 -2.84 -14.93 4.45
C ILE A 13 -3.76 -15.60 5.45
N TYR A 14 -3.87 -16.93 5.38
CA TYR A 14 -4.91 -17.65 6.10
C TYR A 14 -4.33 -18.75 7.01
N ALA A 15 -4.32 -18.47 8.31
CA ALA A 15 -3.83 -19.38 9.34
C ALA A 15 -4.98 -20.22 9.93
N ARG A 16 -5.01 -21.51 9.60
CA ARG A 16 -5.97 -22.49 10.11
C ARG A 16 -5.24 -23.71 10.67
N GLY A 17 -5.22 -23.84 12.00
CA GLY A 17 -4.50 -24.90 12.70
C GLY A 17 -2.97 -24.85 12.55
N THR A 18 -2.44 -23.75 11.98
CA THR A 18 -1.01 -23.61 11.63
C THR A 18 -0.53 -22.18 11.86
N PRO A 19 0.76 -22.00 12.24
CA PRO A 19 1.39 -20.69 12.19
C PRO A 19 1.75 -20.29 10.76
N ILE A 20 1.71 -18.99 10.47
CA ILE A 20 2.29 -18.35 9.29
C ILE A 20 3.15 -17.18 9.80
N GLU A 21 4.43 -17.15 9.45
CA GLU A 21 5.38 -16.21 10.05
C GLU A 21 6.41 -15.69 9.03
N ASN A 22 6.80 -14.41 9.18
CA ASN A 22 7.89 -13.78 8.43
C ASN A 22 7.59 -13.58 6.93
N GLU A 23 6.35 -13.21 6.62
CA GLU A 23 5.92 -12.89 5.26
C GLU A 23 6.34 -11.45 4.88
N LEU A 24 6.83 -11.29 3.65
CA LEU A 24 7.27 -10.01 3.11
C LEU A 24 6.61 -9.74 1.74
N PHE A 25 5.93 -8.60 1.64
CA PHE A 25 5.31 -8.12 0.41
C PHE A 25 5.93 -6.77 0.05
N ILE A 26 6.67 -6.74 -1.06
CA ILE A 26 7.39 -5.54 -1.51
C ILE A 26 7.06 -5.21 -2.97
N GLY A 27 6.84 -3.94 -3.29
CA GLY A 27 6.71 -3.47 -4.67
C GLY A 27 5.45 -3.94 -5.40
N ASN A 28 4.42 -4.41 -4.69
CA ASN A 28 3.22 -4.96 -5.33
C ASN A 28 2.23 -3.85 -5.69
N ILE A 29 1.52 -4.04 -6.81
CA ILE A 29 0.40 -3.21 -7.25
C ILE A 29 -0.88 -4.05 -7.21
N ILE A 30 -1.77 -3.75 -6.27
CA ILE A 30 -3.04 -4.46 -6.04
C ILE A 30 -4.19 -3.51 -6.37
N VAL A 31 -4.94 -3.81 -7.43
CA VAL A 31 -5.86 -2.84 -8.03
C VAL A 31 -7.24 -3.45 -8.24
N ARG A 32 -8.30 -2.72 -7.85
CA ARG A 32 -9.70 -3.05 -8.15
C ARG A 32 -10.12 -4.46 -7.72
N SER A 33 -9.58 -4.93 -6.60
CA SER A 33 -10.00 -6.20 -6.01
C SER A 33 -11.52 -6.21 -5.80
N VAL A 34 -12.17 -7.31 -6.17
CA VAL A 34 -13.62 -7.49 -6.00
C VAL A 34 -14.03 -7.65 -4.53
N TYR A 35 -13.05 -7.77 -3.63
CA TYR A 35 -13.24 -7.86 -2.19
C TYR A 35 -12.26 -6.93 -1.46
N HIS A 36 -11.42 -7.45 -0.55
CA HIS A 36 -10.30 -6.71 0.03
C HIS A 36 -9.06 -6.74 -0.87
N GLY A 37 -8.17 -5.75 -0.74
CA GLY A 37 -6.84 -5.84 -1.35
C GLY A 37 -6.06 -7.00 -0.73
N VAL A 38 -5.84 -6.95 0.58
CA VAL A 38 -5.13 -7.94 1.37
C VAL A 38 -5.94 -8.32 2.60
N ARG A 39 -6.05 -9.62 2.88
CA ARG A 39 -6.71 -10.16 4.08
C ARG A 39 -5.77 -11.06 4.87
N LEU A 40 -5.56 -10.72 6.12
CA LEU A 40 -4.94 -11.59 7.12
C LEU A 40 -6.05 -12.17 7.99
N TRP A 41 -6.19 -13.50 8.00
CA TRP A 41 -7.24 -14.16 8.77
C TRP A 41 -6.67 -15.34 9.56
N ALA A 42 -6.88 -15.33 10.87
CA ALA A 42 -6.53 -16.44 11.75
C ALA A 42 -7.81 -17.06 12.34
N THR A 43 -7.90 -18.38 12.35
CA THR A 43 -9.04 -19.09 12.95
C THR A 43 -8.90 -19.26 14.47
N GLU A 44 -9.96 -19.74 15.12
CA GLU A 44 -9.92 -20.13 16.53
C GLU A 44 -9.26 -21.49 16.80
N GLU A 45 -8.98 -22.28 15.75
CA GLU A 45 -8.33 -23.58 15.88
C GLU A 45 -6.95 -23.44 16.51
N GLY A 46 -6.61 -24.39 17.41
CA GLY A 46 -5.32 -24.41 18.09
C GLY A 46 -4.15 -24.39 17.11
N GLY A 47 -3.14 -23.56 17.37
CA GLY A 47 -1.99 -23.38 16.49
C GLY A 47 -2.13 -22.26 15.45
N SER A 48 -3.34 -21.75 15.19
CA SER A 48 -3.56 -20.64 14.25
C SER A 48 -2.94 -19.33 14.75
N ARG A 49 -1.91 -18.85 14.04
CA ARG A 49 -1.32 -17.51 14.28
C ARG A 49 -0.68 -16.94 13.03
N ILE A 50 -0.67 -15.62 12.94
CA ILE A 50 0.04 -14.87 11.90
C ILE A 50 0.99 -13.90 12.61
N LYS A 51 2.28 -13.95 12.29
CA LYS A 51 3.28 -13.13 12.98
C LYS A 51 4.31 -12.56 12.01
N ASN A 52 4.81 -11.35 12.27
CA ASN A 52 5.90 -10.74 11.49
C ASN A 52 5.55 -10.63 9.99
N VAL A 53 4.45 -9.96 9.67
CA VAL A 53 4.08 -9.71 8.26
C VAL A 53 4.44 -8.28 7.91
N THR A 54 5.18 -8.08 6.81
CA THR A 54 5.67 -6.76 6.42
C THR A 54 5.22 -6.41 5.00
N PHE A 55 4.62 -5.23 4.85
CA PHE A 55 4.27 -4.61 3.58
C PHE A 55 5.17 -3.38 3.38
N ILE A 56 6.01 -3.39 2.36
CA ILE A 56 6.91 -2.26 2.02
C ILE A 56 6.63 -1.80 0.60
N ASN A 57 6.48 -0.49 0.37
CA ASN A 57 6.40 0.07 -0.98
C ASN A 57 5.35 -0.67 -1.85
N ASN A 58 4.12 -0.81 -1.36
CA ASN A 58 3.03 -1.40 -2.14
C ASN A 58 2.01 -0.33 -2.50
N VAL A 59 1.29 -0.53 -3.60
CA VAL A 59 0.09 0.24 -3.96
C VAL A 59 -1.12 -0.67 -3.81
N ILE A 60 -2.10 -0.25 -3.01
CA ILE A 60 -3.39 -0.94 -2.87
C ILE A 60 -4.50 0.06 -3.18
N TYR A 61 -5.11 -0.10 -4.35
CA TYR A 61 -5.99 0.90 -4.93
C TYR A 61 -7.34 0.33 -5.37
N GLY A 62 -8.44 0.95 -4.93
CA GLY A 62 -9.75 0.67 -5.51
C GLY A 62 -10.36 -0.68 -5.12
N ALA A 63 -9.93 -1.32 -4.04
CA ALA A 63 -10.59 -2.53 -3.56
C ALA A 63 -12.05 -2.24 -3.20
N LYS A 64 -12.99 -3.14 -3.52
CA LYS A 64 -14.42 -2.95 -3.20
C LYS A 64 -14.68 -2.84 -1.70
N LYS A 65 -13.84 -3.46 -0.87
CA LYS A 65 -13.86 -3.36 0.59
C LYS A 65 -12.63 -2.62 1.10
N SER A 66 -11.99 -3.11 2.16
CA SER A 66 -10.77 -2.51 2.71
C SER A 66 -9.50 -2.82 1.91
N GLY A 67 -8.51 -1.93 1.96
CA GLY A 67 -7.19 -2.14 1.36
C GLY A 67 -6.44 -3.29 2.05
N ILE A 68 -6.13 -3.15 3.33
CA ILE A 68 -5.57 -4.21 4.19
C ILE A 68 -6.53 -4.45 5.36
N ILE A 69 -6.87 -5.71 5.63
CA ILE A 69 -7.72 -6.08 6.76
C ILE A 69 -7.16 -7.26 7.56
N LEU A 70 -7.23 -7.16 8.90
CA LEU A 70 -6.99 -8.25 9.84
C LEU A 70 -8.32 -8.70 10.45
N GLU A 71 -8.65 -9.99 10.35
CA GLU A 71 -9.91 -10.54 10.83
C GLU A 71 -9.75 -11.87 11.59
N GLY A 72 -10.87 -12.41 12.08
CA GLY A 72 -10.91 -13.65 12.86
C GLY A 72 -10.37 -13.46 14.28
N LYS A 73 -9.50 -14.36 14.71
CA LYS A 73 -8.80 -14.28 16.00
C LYS A 73 -7.68 -13.25 15.92
N THR A 74 -8.02 -11.98 15.81
CA THR A 74 -7.05 -10.88 15.60
C THR A 74 -5.99 -10.76 16.68
N LYS A 75 -6.24 -11.26 17.91
CA LYS A 75 -5.23 -11.36 18.97
C LYS A 75 -4.05 -12.30 18.61
N SER A 76 -4.25 -13.24 17.70
CA SER A 76 -3.21 -14.13 17.16
C SER A 76 -2.51 -13.58 15.91
N ILE A 77 -2.90 -12.38 15.46
CA ILE A 77 -2.25 -11.68 14.36
C ILE A 77 -1.41 -10.55 14.97
N THR A 78 -0.09 -10.69 14.94
CA THR A 78 0.83 -9.81 15.68
C THR A 78 2.01 -9.37 14.84
N ASN A 79 2.57 -8.21 15.16
CA ASN A 79 3.71 -7.62 14.45
C ASN A 79 3.48 -7.50 12.93
N VAL A 80 2.41 -6.81 12.55
CA VAL A 80 2.15 -6.44 11.15
C VAL A 80 2.65 -5.03 10.91
N LEU A 81 3.61 -4.87 10.00
CA LEU A 81 4.20 -3.60 9.61
C LEU A 81 3.71 -3.21 8.21
N VAL A 82 3.24 -1.98 8.06
CA VAL A 82 2.94 -1.36 6.77
C VAL A 82 3.81 -0.12 6.64
N LYS A 83 4.69 -0.08 5.63
CA LYS A 83 5.67 0.98 5.43
C LYS A 83 5.73 1.45 3.98
N ASN A 84 5.88 2.76 3.74
CA ASN A 84 6.07 3.34 2.40
C ASN A 84 4.99 2.96 1.38
N CYS A 85 3.82 2.52 1.83
CA CYS A 85 2.74 2.06 0.96
C CYS A 85 1.81 3.23 0.61
N ILE A 86 1.16 3.13 -0.56
CA ILE A 86 0.03 3.99 -0.92
C ILE A 86 -1.23 3.13 -0.91
N ILE A 87 -2.19 3.45 -0.05
CA ILE A 87 -3.42 2.68 0.14
C ILE A 87 -4.62 3.61 -0.03
N ALA A 88 -5.20 3.60 -1.22
CA ALA A 88 -6.12 4.65 -1.64
C ALA A 88 -7.39 4.17 -2.34
N ASN A 89 -8.46 4.97 -2.25
CA ASN A 89 -9.71 4.76 -2.98
C ASN A 89 -10.39 3.40 -2.71
N ASN A 90 -10.17 2.79 -1.54
CA ASN A 90 -10.83 1.53 -1.19
C ASN A 90 -12.24 1.79 -0.63
N GLY A 91 -13.20 0.89 -0.89
CA GLY A 91 -14.61 1.08 -0.56
C GLY A 91 -14.92 1.11 0.94
N GLU A 92 -14.07 0.49 1.76
CA GLU A 92 -14.18 0.55 3.22
C GLU A 92 -12.97 1.27 3.83
N TYR A 93 -12.09 0.56 4.54
CA TYR A 93 -10.95 1.18 5.20
C TYR A 93 -9.69 1.10 4.35
N GLY A 94 -8.76 2.04 4.52
CA GLY A 94 -7.40 1.86 3.99
C GLY A 94 -6.74 0.68 4.70
N ILE A 95 -6.60 0.80 6.03
CA ILE A 95 -6.09 -0.25 6.90
C ILE A 95 -7.07 -0.50 8.05
N TYR A 96 -7.48 -1.75 8.24
CA TYR A 96 -8.33 -2.17 9.34
C TYR A 96 -7.70 -3.29 10.16
N GLY A 97 -7.48 -3.04 11.45
CA GLY A 97 -6.82 -3.97 12.36
C GLY A 97 -5.59 -3.38 13.03
N LYS A 98 -5.14 -3.97 14.14
CA LYS A 98 -3.96 -3.47 14.86
C LYS A 98 -2.69 -3.73 14.05
N VAL A 99 -2.13 -2.67 13.47
CA VAL A 99 -0.87 -2.68 12.70
C VAL A 99 0.07 -1.59 13.21
N THR A 100 1.36 -1.71 12.89
CA THR A 100 2.30 -0.60 12.90
C THR A 100 2.31 0.03 11.51
N SER A 101 1.85 1.27 11.39
CA SER A 101 1.84 2.06 10.14
C SER A 101 2.94 3.11 10.21
N ILE A 102 3.80 3.23 9.20
CA ILE A 102 4.84 4.27 9.13
C ILE A 102 5.06 4.73 7.68
N TYR A 103 5.16 6.04 7.45
CA TYR A 103 5.44 6.64 6.16
C TYR A 103 4.56 6.12 5.01
N ASN A 104 3.27 5.92 5.25
CA ASN A 104 2.30 5.55 4.23
C ASN A 104 1.46 6.74 3.78
N ASP A 105 1.00 6.73 2.54
CA ASP A 105 -0.14 7.57 2.13
C ASP A 105 -1.40 6.72 2.17
N VAL A 106 -2.35 7.08 3.05
CA VAL A 106 -3.62 6.38 3.17
C VAL A 106 -4.74 7.38 2.92
N TRP A 107 -5.37 7.30 1.75
CA TRP A 107 -6.21 8.39 1.23
C TRP A 107 -7.52 7.95 0.59
N ASN A 108 -8.57 8.76 0.78
CA ASN A 108 -9.89 8.59 0.16
C ASN A 108 -10.51 7.19 0.30
N ASN A 109 -10.44 6.59 1.49
CA ASN A 109 -11.07 5.29 1.77
C ASN A 109 -12.47 5.48 2.37
N GLY A 110 -13.48 4.76 1.85
CA GLY A 110 -14.90 5.08 2.02
C GLY A 110 -15.45 5.08 3.46
N LYS A 111 -14.94 4.21 4.34
CA LYS A 111 -15.27 4.18 5.78
C LYS A 111 -14.22 4.86 6.67
N GLY A 112 -13.11 5.30 6.08
CA GLY A 112 -12.00 5.97 6.76
C GLY A 112 -10.64 5.35 6.45
N ASN A 113 -9.56 6.11 6.65
CA ASN A 113 -8.22 5.62 6.34
C ASN A 113 -7.76 4.50 7.29
N TYR A 114 -8.17 4.58 8.56
CA TYR A 114 -7.78 3.63 9.60
C TYR A 114 -9.00 3.18 10.41
N GLY A 115 -9.06 1.90 10.77
CA GLY A 115 -10.11 1.31 11.60
C GLY A 115 -9.64 0.05 12.34
N GLY A 116 -10.50 -0.51 13.21
CA GLY A 116 -10.20 -1.81 13.85
C GLY A 116 -8.96 -1.81 14.76
N GLY A 117 -8.57 -0.65 15.29
CA GLY A 117 -7.36 -0.46 16.09
C GLY A 117 -6.14 0.03 15.30
N ALA A 118 -6.22 0.12 13.97
CA ALA A 118 -5.26 0.86 13.17
C ALA A 118 -5.34 2.35 13.49
N LYS A 119 -4.21 3.05 13.41
CA LYS A 119 -4.10 4.50 13.55
C LYS A 119 -3.00 5.02 12.60
N PRO A 120 -3.07 6.28 12.16
CA PRO A 120 -1.93 6.92 11.50
C PRO A 120 -0.69 6.81 12.39
N GLY A 121 0.44 6.46 11.79
CA GLY A 121 1.72 6.48 12.48
C GLY A 121 2.66 7.56 11.98
N VAL A 122 3.93 7.41 12.33
CA VAL A 122 4.96 8.42 12.01
C VAL A 122 5.11 8.55 10.51
N GLY A 123 5.07 9.79 10.00
CA GLY A 123 5.27 10.09 8.60
C GLY A 123 4.12 9.67 7.68
N ASP A 124 3.05 9.10 8.22
CA ASP A 124 1.85 8.83 7.43
C ASP A 124 1.21 10.15 6.97
N ILE A 125 0.80 10.18 5.72
CA ILE A 125 0.08 11.30 5.10
C ILE A 125 -1.28 10.81 4.58
N SER A 126 -2.15 11.76 4.24
CA SER A 126 -3.45 11.46 3.64
C SER A 126 -3.81 12.51 2.61
N VAL A 127 -3.29 12.33 1.41
CA VAL A 127 -3.39 13.28 0.29
C VAL A 127 -3.59 12.50 -1.01
N ASP A 128 -4.08 13.16 -2.07
CA ASP A 128 -4.15 12.48 -3.36
C ASP A 128 -2.73 12.09 -3.80
N PRO A 129 -2.45 10.79 -4.06
CA PRO A 129 -1.13 10.37 -4.51
C PRO A 129 -0.78 10.88 -5.90
N LEU A 130 -1.75 11.47 -6.63
CA LEU A 130 -1.56 12.03 -7.96
C LEU A 130 -0.92 11.01 -8.91
N PHE A 131 -1.51 9.81 -8.97
CA PHE A 131 -1.12 8.81 -9.95
C PHE A 131 -1.30 9.33 -11.38
N ALA A 132 -0.41 8.87 -12.24
CA ALA A 132 -0.35 9.14 -13.67
C ALA A 132 -1.68 8.84 -14.39
N ASP A 133 -2.06 7.57 -14.40
CA ASP A 133 -3.29 7.07 -15.03
C ASP A 133 -3.78 5.79 -14.32
N PRO A 134 -4.30 5.91 -13.09
CA PRO A 134 -4.79 4.76 -12.33
C PRO A 134 -6.00 4.10 -12.99
N ALA A 135 -6.66 4.80 -13.94
CA ALA A 135 -7.78 4.22 -14.67
C ALA A 135 -7.35 3.07 -15.58
N HIS A 136 -6.15 3.20 -16.15
CA HIS A 136 -5.55 2.26 -17.10
C HIS A 136 -4.34 1.48 -16.52
N GLY A 137 -4.07 1.61 -15.22
CA GLY A 137 -3.07 0.81 -14.52
C GLY A 137 -1.70 1.48 -14.35
N ASP A 138 -1.55 2.75 -14.71
CA ASP A 138 -0.32 3.50 -14.48
C ASP A 138 -0.34 4.16 -13.10
N PHE A 139 0.34 3.49 -12.16
CA PHE A 139 0.49 3.93 -10.78
C PHE A 139 1.84 4.63 -10.52
N HIS A 140 2.52 5.09 -11.56
CA HIS A 140 3.62 6.03 -11.36
C HIS A 140 3.07 7.34 -10.80
N LEU A 141 3.88 8.01 -9.99
CA LEU A 141 3.55 9.30 -9.43
C LEU A 141 3.69 10.37 -10.52
N LYS A 142 2.81 11.37 -10.51
CA LYS A 142 2.99 12.55 -11.37
C LYS A 142 4.20 13.35 -10.90
N SER A 143 5.05 13.75 -11.84
CA SER A 143 6.21 14.60 -11.60
C SER A 143 6.40 15.54 -12.78
N GLU A 144 6.60 16.82 -12.48
CA GLU A 144 6.94 17.84 -13.50
C GLU A 144 8.37 17.66 -14.05
N ALA A 145 9.25 17.00 -13.30
CA ALA A 145 10.66 16.83 -13.67
C ALA A 145 10.96 15.59 -14.54
N GLY A 146 10.01 14.65 -14.67
CA GLY A 146 10.35 13.33 -15.22
C GLY A 146 9.28 12.61 -16.03
N ARG A 147 8.01 13.03 -16.04
CA ARG A 147 6.96 12.31 -16.78
C ARG A 147 6.46 13.09 -17.99
N TRP A 148 6.84 12.64 -19.18
CA TRP A 148 6.17 13.02 -20.43
C TRP A 148 4.80 12.33 -20.49
N ASP A 149 3.73 13.09 -20.69
CA ASP A 149 2.40 12.53 -20.98
C ASP A 149 2.29 12.31 -22.49
N PRO A 150 2.34 11.05 -22.99
CA PRO A 150 2.28 10.77 -24.42
C PRO A 150 0.91 11.05 -25.03
N ASN A 151 -0.17 10.97 -24.23
CA ASN A 151 -1.54 11.24 -24.68
C ASN A 151 -1.77 12.74 -24.87
N GLN A 152 -1.20 13.55 -23.98
CA GLN A 152 -1.34 15.01 -24.01
C GLN A 152 -0.16 15.72 -24.68
N LYS A 153 0.87 14.97 -25.09
CA LYS A 153 2.13 15.48 -25.68
C LYS A 153 2.73 16.66 -24.90
N ARG A 154 2.76 16.56 -23.58
CA ARG A 154 3.31 17.60 -22.70
C ARG A 154 3.88 17.01 -21.43
N TRP A 155 4.76 17.76 -20.78
CA TRP A 155 5.18 17.45 -19.41
C TRP A 155 4.01 17.62 -18.44
N VAL A 156 3.94 16.72 -17.46
CA VAL A 156 2.99 16.82 -16.35
C VAL A 156 3.24 18.14 -15.60
N LYS A 157 2.18 18.77 -15.06
CA LYS A 157 2.22 20.11 -14.41
C LYS A 157 2.01 20.08 -12.89
N VAL A 158 2.07 18.89 -12.31
CA VAL A 158 1.90 18.68 -10.87
C VAL A 158 2.88 17.64 -10.41
N THR A 159 3.41 17.85 -9.21
CA THR A 159 4.31 16.91 -8.54
C THR A 159 3.55 16.26 -7.40
N SER A 160 3.58 14.93 -7.35
CA SER A 160 2.92 14.14 -6.30
C SER A 160 3.51 14.45 -4.93
N PRO A 161 2.69 14.60 -3.88
CA PRO A 161 3.18 14.70 -2.51
C PRO A 161 3.79 13.40 -1.97
N CYS A 162 3.65 12.29 -2.71
CA CYS A 162 4.26 11.00 -2.37
C CYS A 162 5.70 10.87 -2.89
N ILE A 163 6.18 11.84 -3.68
CA ILE A 163 7.58 11.91 -4.09
C ILE A 163 8.44 12.35 -2.91
N ASP A 164 9.58 11.69 -2.69
CA ASP A 164 10.53 11.95 -1.60
C ASP A 164 9.90 11.92 -0.19
N ALA A 165 8.80 11.19 -0.03
CA ALA A 165 7.98 11.24 1.18
C ALA A 165 8.11 10.00 2.07
N GLY A 166 8.73 8.92 1.59
CA GLY A 166 8.86 7.66 2.33
C GLY A 166 9.81 7.74 3.52
N ASP A 167 10.00 6.65 4.23
CA ASP A 167 10.87 6.56 5.40
C ASP A 167 12.32 7.00 5.06
N PRO A 168 12.89 8.05 5.71
CA PRO A 168 14.23 8.56 5.43
C PRO A 168 15.35 7.55 5.59
N SER A 169 15.15 6.46 6.34
CA SER A 169 16.15 5.40 6.47
C SER A 169 16.04 4.32 5.38
N SER A 170 15.07 4.43 4.48
CA SER A 170 14.90 3.47 3.39
C SER A 170 15.84 3.81 2.24
N ASP A 171 16.35 2.75 1.60
CA ASP A 171 17.16 2.88 0.40
C ASP A 171 16.37 3.51 -0.75
N PHE A 172 17.00 4.40 -1.50
CA PHE A 172 16.48 5.08 -2.68
C PHE A 172 17.50 5.05 -3.83
N SER A 173 18.61 4.32 -3.68
CA SER A 173 19.75 4.35 -4.59
C SER A 173 19.43 3.94 -6.03
N LYS A 174 18.29 3.29 -6.26
CA LYS A 174 17.82 2.91 -7.59
C LYS A 174 16.92 3.96 -8.26
N GLU A 175 16.51 4.99 -7.54
CA GLU A 175 15.66 6.05 -8.10
C GLU A 175 16.49 6.97 -9.01
N PRO A 176 15.97 7.32 -10.22
CA PRO A 176 16.74 8.07 -11.19
C PRO A 176 16.87 9.54 -10.79
N GLU A 177 18.06 10.12 -10.99
CA GLU A 177 18.30 11.54 -10.69
C GLU A 177 17.47 12.50 -11.58
N PRO A 178 17.01 13.64 -11.03
CA PRO A 178 17.03 14.01 -9.60
C PRO A 178 16.07 13.16 -8.74
N ASN A 179 16.52 12.66 -7.59
CA ASN A 179 15.73 11.79 -6.68
C ASN A 179 15.56 12.35 -5.25
N GLY A 180 15.91 13.61 -5.01
CA GLY A 180 15.61 14.32 -3.76
C GLY A 180 16.27 13.78 -2.49
N GLY A 181 17.10 12.73 -2.58
CA GLY A 181 17.76 12.11 -1.45
C GLY A 181 16.83 11.32 -0.52
N ARG A 182 15.62 10.95 -0.96
CA ARG A 182 14.65 10.24 -0.12
C ARG A 182 13.71 9.37 -0.98
N ILE A 183 13.38 8.17 -0.49
CA ILE A 183 12.56 7.22 -1.26
C ILE A 183 11.15 7.79 -1.54
N ASN A 184 10.66 7.53 -2.75
CA ASN A 184 9.24 7.69 -3.09
C ASN A 184 8.38 6.67 -2.33
N MET A 185 7.16 7.05 -1.95
CA MET A 185 6.16 6.08 -1.47
C MET A 185 5.56 5.29 -2.66
N GLY A 186 5.00 4.11 -2.37
CA GLY A 186 4.32 3.26 -3.36
C GLY A 186 5.26 2.29 -4.07
N ALA A 187 4.72 1.60 -5.07
CA ALA A 187 5.29 0.42 -5.71
C ALA A 187 6.61 0.66 -6.45
N TYR A 188 6.80 1.89 -6.93
CA TYR A 188 7.97 2.28 -7.70
C TYR A 188 9.07 2.92 -6.86
N GLY A 189 8.87 3.11 -5.55
CA GLY A 189 9.94 3.61 -4.66
C GLY A 189 11.15 2.65 -4.65
N ASN A 190 12.34 3.22 -4.70
CA ASN A 190 13.61 2.51 -4.88
C ASN A 190 13.65 1.60 -6.13
N THR A 191 13.14 2.10 -7.26
CA THR A 191 13.24 1.44 -8.57
C THR A 191 13.73 2.40 -9.65
N GLU A 192 14.24 1.86 -10.76
CA GLU A 192 14.70 2.66 -11.92
C GLU A 192 13.55 3.40 -12.61
N GLU A 193 12.30 2.99 -12.36
CA GLU A 193 11.08 3.60 -12.89
C GLU A 193 10.49 4.66 -11.95
N ALA A 194 11.14 4.93 -10.81
CA ALA A 194 10.66 5.91 -9.85
C ALA A 194 10.53 7.31 -10.47
N SER A 195 9.52 8.04 -10.01
CA SER A 195 9.24 9.38 -10.51
C SER A 195 10.23 10.38 -9.93
N LYS A 196 10.83 11.20 -10.80
CA LYS A 196 11.89 12.13 -10.42
C LYS A 196 11.39 13.27 -9.54
N SER A 197 12.25 13.76 -8.66
CA SER A 197 12.04 14.97 -7.87
C SER A 197 12.17 16.21 -8.73
N LEU A 198 11.64 17.34 -8.27
CA LEU A 198 11.99 18.63 -8.88
C LEU A 198 13.50 18.86 -8.72
N LYS A 199 14.16 19.39 -9.75
CA LYS A 199 15.54 19.86 -9.60
C LYS A 199 15.53 21.03 -8.61
N GLU A 200 16.36 20.95 -7.59
CA GLU A 200 16.76 22.13 -6.81
C GLU A 200 17.53 23.14 -7.69
#